data_AF-A0A5N5TMD0-F1
#
_entry.id   AF-A0A5N5TMD0-F1
#
_cell.length_a   1.000
_cell.length_b   1.000
_cell.length_c   1.000
_cell.angle_alpha   90.00
_cell.angle_beta   90.00
_cell.angle_gamma   90.00
#
_symmetry.space_group_name_H-M   'P 1'
#
loop_
_entity.id
_entity.type
_entity.pdbx_description
1 polymer ?
#
loop_
_entity_poly.entity_id
_entity_poly.type
_entity_poly.pdbx_seq_one_letter_code
_entity_poly.pdbx_strand_id
1 'polypeptide(L)'
;MSTKIWWLSTSQRQSLHETPVLSRNIEIIHLDEDLVVLDKPCSLPVHPCGRYRHNTVVFILAKEYNLKNLRTIHRLDRLTSGLLLFGRTPKKAREMEQQIRTRQVTKEYVCRVEGEFPTEHIECNEPIEVVSYKIGVCKVSPTGKDCRTEFKRLTYNGKTSVVLCRPHTGRMHQIRVHLQFLGYPIVNDPLYNHNVFGPLKGKGGIVGKTDEELIQDLIKIHNAENWLGMDGDSEYSMFKARQKEDGEDEGSQRSTPSPKSPKEKSSPAPRIVSPPTITSTGVIIPSPEHTSPNSPASMDDPKGQGVNFNGTRIGI
;
A
#
# COMPACT_ATOMS: atom_id res chain seq x y z
N MET A 1 18.90 58.83 29.05
CA MET A 1 19.52 57.55 28.64
C MET A 1 18.45 56.48 28.68
N SER A 2 18.17 55.88 27.53
CA SER A 2 16.90 55.25 27.17
C SER A 2 17.01 53.72 27.11
N THR A 3 15.94 53.08 27.60
CA THR A 3 15.35 51.81 27.17
C THR A 3 16.09 50.48 27.40
N LYS A 4 15.49 49.67 28.28
CA LYS A 4 15.61 48.21 28.41
C LYS A 4 15.07 47.51 27.16
N ILE A 5 15.76 46.47 26.67
CA ILE A 5 15.13 45.39 25.88
C ILE A 5 15.75 44.06 26.33
N TRP A 6 14.95 43.23 27.01
CA TRP A 6 15.23 41.80 27.19
C TRP A 6 14.34 41.05 26.20
N TRP A 7 14.92 40.41 25.20
CA TRP A 7 14.22 39.41 24.39
C TRP A 7 14.26 38.06 25.14
N LEU A 8 13.16 37.70 25.79
CA LEU A 8 12.90 36.31 26.17
C LEU A 8 12.22 35.63 24.99
N SER A 9 13.01 34.97 24.14
CA SER A 9 12.49 33.99 23.19
C SER A 9 12.36 32.65 23.90
N THR A 10 11.25 32.46 24.63
CA THR A 10 10.82 31.12 25.01
C THR A 10 10.17 30.47 23.78
N SER A 11 10.99 29.82 22.96
CA SER A 11 10.50 28.79 22.04
C SER A 11 9.97 27.65 22.90
N GLN A 12 8.68 27.69 23.23
CA GLN A 12 7.96 26.50 23.65
C GLN A 12 7.98 25.54 22.47
N ARG A 13 8.96 24.64 22.43
CA ARG A 13 8.82 23.38 21.70
C ARG A 13 7.65 22.67 22.35
N GLN A 14 6.44 22.85 21.82
CA GLN A 14 5.35 21.93 22.11
C GLN A 14 5.89 20.54 21.79
N SER A 15 5.97 19.67 22.81
CA SER A 15 6.27 18.28 22.60
C SER A 15 5.13 17.70 21.77
N LEU A 16 5.34 17.63 20.46
CA LEU A 16 4.45 16.90 19.57
C LEU A 16 4.50 15.44 20.01
N HIS A 17 3.47 15.01 20.73
CA HIS A 17 3.31 13.61 21.10
C HIS A 17 3.01 12.80 19.84
N GLU A 18 3.63 11.64 19.72
CA GLU A 18 3.33 10.73 18.63
C GLU A 18 1.87 10.27 18.72
N THR A 19 1.28 10.01 17.56
CA THR A 19 -0.06 9.45 17.51
C THR A 19 -0.08 8.08 18.21
N PRO A 20 -1.09 7.82 19.06
CA PRO A 20 -1.17 6.55 19.77
C PRO A 20 -1.38 5.38 18.80
N VAL A 21 -0.87 4.22 19.20
CA VAL A 21 -0.97 2.94 18.49
C VAL A 21 -1.52 1.89 19.45
N LEU A 22 -2.06 0.80 18.91
CA LEU A 22 -2.55 -0.30 19.73
C LEU A 22 -1.36 -0.98 20.43
N SER A 23 -1.58 -1.43 21.67
CA SER A 23 -0.57 -2.06 22.52
C SER A 23 -0.31 -3.55 22.20
N ARG A 24 -0.78 -4.05 21.06
CA ARG A 24 -0.54 -5.45 20.68
C ARG A 24 0.94 -5.64 20.36
N ASN A 25 1.55 -6.65 20.99
CA ASN A 25 2.95 -7.01 20.76
C ASN A 25 3.20 -7.44 19.31
N ILE A 26 4.40 -7.18 18.82
CA ILE A 26 4.91 -7.70 17.54
C ILE A 26 5.41 -9.12 17.80
N GLU A 27 4.83 -10.10 17.10
CA GLU A 27 5.27 -11.49 17.20
C GLU A 27 6.35 -11.77 16.16
N ILE A 28 7.45 -12.41 16.58
CA ILE A 28 8.50 -12.88 15.67
C ILE A 28 8.16 -14.32 15.28
N ILE A 29 7.74 -14.50 14.02
CA ILE A 29 7.36 -15.81 13.46
C ILE A 29 8.60 -16.60 13.05
N HIS A 30 9.63 -15.91 12.54
CA HIS A 30 10.88 -16.53 12.12
C HIS A 30 12.05 -15.58 12.33
N LEU A 31 13.18 -16.10 12.78
CA LEU A 31 14.41 -15.36 12.98
C LEU A 31 15.61 -16.26 12.73
N ASP A 32 16.38 -15.96 11.68
CA ASP A 32 17.66 -16.59 11.39
C ASP A 32 18.75 -15.53 11.17
N GLU A 33 19.94 -15.91 10.69
CA GLU A 33 21.05 -14.99 10.47
C GLU A 33 20.76 -13.89 9.40
N ASP A 34 19.90 -14.20 8.44
CA ASP A 34 19.69 -13.47 7.20
C ASP A 34 18.33 -12.76 7.13
N LEU A 35 17.31 -13.27 7.83
CA LEU A 35 15.92 -12.86 7.72
C LEU A 35 15.25 -12.79 9.10
N VAL A 36 14.30 -11.86 9.23
CA VAL A 36 13.29 -11.87 10.29
C VAL A 36 11.91 -11.71 9.67
N VAL A 37 10.96 -12.53 10.13
CA VAL A 37 9.55 -12.52 9.73
C VAL A 37 8.69 -12.25 10.95
N LEU A 38 7.74 -11.34 10.82
CA LEU A 38 6.92 -10.84 11.91
C LEU A 38 5.44 -11.00 11.58
N ASP A 39 4.60 -11.27 12.58
CA ASP A 39 3.18 -10.88 12.51
C ASP A 39 3.06 -9.43 12.96
N LYS A 40 2.93 -8.52 11.99
CA LYS A 40 2.78 -7.09 12.25
C LYS A 40 1.36 -6.82 12.78
N PRO A 41 1.18 -6.25 13.97
CA PRO A 41 -0.15 -5.83 14.40
C PRO A 41 -0.65 -4.66 13.55
N CYS A 42 -1.98 -4.51 13.46
CA CYS A 42 -2.57 -3.31 12.88
C CYS A 42 -2.24 -2.07 13.74
N SER A 43 -2.39 -0.88 13.17
CA SER A 43 -2.08 0.45 13.75
C SER A 43 -0.62 0.91 13.70
N LEU A 44 0.36 0.01 13.59
CA LEU A 44 1.79 0.36 13.50
C LEU A 44 2.26 0.61 12.06
N PRO A 45 2.83 1.79 11.75
CA PRO A 45 3.62 2.00 10.55
C PRO A 45 4.91 1.16 10.57
N VAL A 46 5.36 0.75 9.39
CA VAL A 46 6.62 0.00 9.25
C VAL A 46 7.83 0.88 9.57
N HIS A 47 7.85 2.11 9.06
CA HIS A 47 8.95 3.08 9.17
C HIS A 47 8.48 4.42 9.73
N PRO A 48 9.39 5.25 10.24
CA PRO A 48 9.10 6.64 10.57
C PRO A 48 8.44 7.37 9.41
N CYS A 49 7.29 7.98 9.67
CA CYS A 49 6.53 8.76 8.70
C CYS A 49 5.55 9.69 9.44
N GLY A 50 5.44 10.94 8.99
CA GLY A 50 4.61 11.94 9.67
C GLY A 50 5.00 12.07 11.14
N ARG A 51 4.01 11.96 12.03
CA ARG A 51 4.13 12.01 13.50
C ARG A 51 4.56 10.69 14.15
N TYR A 52 4.86 9.66 13.36
CA TYR A 52 5.36 8.38 13.89
C TYR A 52 6.87 8.33 13.76
N ARG A 53 7.57 8.19 14.88
CA ARG A 53 9.02 8.01 14.93
C ARG A 53 9.38 6.81 15.79
N HIS A 54 8.98 6.80 17.06
CA HIS A 54 9.16 5.71 18.00
C HIS A 54 8.06 4.64 17.88
N ASN A 55 6.82 5.04 17.58
CA ASN A 55 5.69 4.14 17.36
C ASN A 55 5.74 3.52 15.95
N THR A 56 6.82 2.82 15.64
CA THR A 56 7.05 2.15 14.35
C THR A 56 7.65 0.77 14.55
N VAL A 57 7.36 -0.15 13.63
CA VAL A 57 7.87 -1.53 13.70
C VAL A 57 9.40 -1.54 13.81
N VAL A 58 10.10 -0.81 12.95
CA VAL A 58 11.57 -0.80 12.98
C VAL A 58 12.15 -0.26 14.28
N PHE A 59 11.51 0.75 14.90
CA PHE A 59 11.99 1.31 16.16
C PHE A 59 11.76 0.34 17.32
N ILE A 60 10.56 -0.25 17.39
CA ILE A 60 10.20 -1.25 18.41
C ILE A 60 11.15 -2.45 18.33
N LEU A 61 11.39 -3.00 17.14
CA LEU A 61 12.33 -4.11 16.94
C LEU A 61 13.77 -3.77 17.38
N ALA A 62 14.23 -2.56 17.06
CA ALA A 62 15.56 -2.12 17.45
C ALA A 62 15.69 -1.92 18.97
N LYS A 63 14.63 -1.44 19.64
CA LYS A 63 14.63 -1.08 21.05
C LYS A 63 14.34 -2.26 21.98
N GLU A 64 13.34 -3.06 21.65
CA GLU A 64 12.85 -4.16 22.50
C GLU A 64 13.52 -5.50 22.17
N TYR A 65 13.84 -5.73 20.90
CA TYR A 65 14.41 -7.01 20.42
C TYR A 65 15.88 -6.93 20.03
N ASN A 66 16.50 -5.74 20.17
CA ASN A 66 17.87 -5.44 19.74
C ASN A 66 18.16 -5.81 18.26
N LEU A 67 17.11 -5.85 17.43
CA LEU A 67 17.20 -6.12 16.00
C LEU A 67 17.42 -4.80 15.24
N LYS A 68 18.69 -4.43 15.13
CA LYS A 68 19.13 -3.18 14.50
C LYS A 68 19.52 -3.40 13.05
N ASN A 69 19.59 -2.31 12.28
CA ASN A 69 20.07 -2.30 10.89
C ASN A 69 19.29 -3.20 9.92
N LEU A 70 18.04 -3.54 10.26
CA LEU A 70 17.14 -4.28 9.38
C LEU A 70 16.93 -3.56 8.04
N ARG A 71 16.79 -4.33 6.98
CA ARG A 71 16.55 -3.88 5.61
C ARG A 71 15.14 -4.28 5.19
N THR A 72 14.38 -3.31 4.73
CA THR A 72 12.97 -3.51 4.36
C THR A 72 12.86 -4.23 3.04
N ILE A 73 12.28 -5.42 3.04
CA ILE A 73 12.02 -6.18 1.81
C ILE A 73 10.71 -5.70 1.16
N HIS A 74 9.68 -5.48 1.99
CA HIS A 74 8.40 -4.91 1.57
C HIS A 74 7.75 -4.18 2.75
N ARG A 75 6.62 -3.53 2.49
CA ARG A 75 5.84 -2.82 3.51
C ARG A 75 4.39 -3.26 3.49
N LEU A 76 3.75 -3.11 4.65
CA LEU A 76 2.30 -3.16 4.83
C LEU A 76 1.82 -1.76 5.20
N ASP A 77 0.55 -1.45 4.90
CA ASP A 77 -0.05 -0.20 5.35
C ASP A 77 -0.13 -0.19 6.89
N ARG A 78 -0.24 1.00 7.47
CA ARG A 78 -0.35 1.19 8.93
C ARG A 78 -1.46 0.33 9.54
N LEU A 79 -2.63 0.32 8.91
CA LEU A 79 -3.81 -0.38 9.41
C LEU A 79 -3.88 -1.86 8.98
N THR A 80 -3.00 -2.30 8.09
CA THR A 80 -2.92 -3.70 7.66
C THR A 80 -2.10 -4.49 8.66
N SER A 81 -2.57 -5.65 9.11
CA SER A 81 -1.79 -6.59 9.93
C SER A 81 -1.16 -7.70 9.07
N GLY A 82 -0.36 -8.57 9.69
CA GLY A 82 0.10 -9.81 9.08
C GLY A 82 1.58 -9.84 8.76
N LEU A 83 1.98 -10.80 7.92
CA LEU A 83 3.36 -11.15 7.68
C LEU A 83 4.18 -10.01 7.07
N LEU A 84 5.24 -9.63 7.76
CA LEU A 84 6.20 -8.60 7.34
C LEU A 84 7.62 -9.13 7.43
N LEU A 85 8.37 -9.01 6.32
CA LEU A 85 9.74 -9.50 6.20
C LEU A 85 10.75 -8.36 6.24
N PHE A 86 11.83 -8.57 7.00
CA PHE A 86 13.05 -7.76 6.92
C PHE A 86 14.27 -8.64 6.67
N GLY A 87 15.19 -8.15 5.84
CA GLY A 87 16.51 -8.72 5.71
C GLY A 87 17.41 -8.24 6.84
N ARG A 88 18.10 -9.16 7.51
CA ARG A 88 19.17 -8.85 8.47
C ARG A 88 20.49 -8.57 7.76
N THR A 89 20.68 -9.13 6.57
CA THR A 89 21.83 -8.85 5.71
C THR A 89 21.41 -8.08 4.44
N PRO A 90 22.25 -7.17 3.92
CA PRO A 90 21.98 -6.50 2.64
C PRO A 90 21.92 -7.45 1.45
N LYS A 91 22.57 -8.61 1.53
CA LYS A 91 22.52 -9.64 0.49
C LYS A 91 21.14 -10.27 0.43
N LYS A 92 20.65 -10.81 1.55
CA LYS A 92 19.33 -11.45 1.60
C LYS A 92 18.20 -10.47 1.27
N ALA A 93 18.28 -9.23 1.74
CA ALA A 93 17.28 -8.21 1.43
C ALA A 93 17.13 -8.01 -0.09
N ARG A 94 18.24 -7.86 -0.82
CA ARG A 94 18.24 -7.70 -2.28
C ARG A 94 17.72 -8.93 -3.00
N GLU A 95 18.11 -10.13 -2.56
CA GLU A 95 17.61 -11.39 -3.10
C GLU A 95 16.07 -11.47 -2.98
N MET A 96 15.53 -11.17 -1.79
CA MET A 96 14.09 -11.20 -1.54
C MET A 96 13.33 -10.10 -2.30
N GLU A 97 13.87 -8.88 -2.35
CA GLU A 97 13.31 -7.80 -3.18
C GLU A 97 13.25 -8.19 -4.66
N GLN A 98 14.30 -8.86 -5.16
CA GLN A 98 14.34 -9.37 -6.53
C GLN A 98 13.26 -10.43 -6.74
N GLN A 99 13.10 -11.39 -5.83
CA GLN A 99 12.04 -12.42 -5.92
C GLN A 99 10.63 -11.80 -5.92
N ILE A 100 10.40 -10.77 -5.11
CA ILE A 100 9.12 -10.03 -5.13
C ILE A 100 8.94 -9.32 -6.49
N ARG A 101 9.99 -8.67 -7.00
CA ARG A 101 9.96 -7.95 -8.28
C ARG A 101 9.73 -8.88 -9.47
N THR A 102 10.31 -10.08 -9.44
CA THR A 102 10.15 -11.12 -10.47
C THR A 102 8.92 -12.01 -10.22
N ARG A 103 8.06 -11.66 -9.26
CA ARG A 103 6.80 -12.34 -8.92
C ARG A 103 6.95 -13.82 -8.53
N GLN A 104 8.08 -14.17 -7.92
CA GLN A 104 8.32 -15.51 -7.37
C GLN A 104 7.68 -15.68 -5.98
N VAL A 105 7.30 -14.58 -5.33
CA VAL A 105 6.63 -14.57 -4.02
C VAL A 105 5.12 -14.42 -4.19
N THR A 106 4.37 -15.35 -3.60
CA THR A 106 2.90 -15.28 -3.55
C THR A 106 2.46 -14.60 -2.26
N LYS A 107 1.62 -13.56 -2.39
CA LYS A 107 1.03 -12.84 -1.26
C LYS A 107 -0.46 -13.06 -1.26
N GLU A 108 -1.02 -13.45 -0.11
CA GLU A 108 -2.45 -13.63 0.08
C GLU A 108 -2.91 -12.76 1.25
N TYR A 109 -4.02 -12.06 1.07
CA TYR A 109 -4.63 -11.21 2.07
C TYR A 109 -6.09 -11.57 2.24
N VAL A 110 -6.59 -11.44 3.46
CA VAL A 110 -8.03 -11.57 3.74
C VAL A 110 -8.56 -10.22 4.22
N CYS A 111 -9.67 -9.78 3.65
CA CYS A 111 -10.37 -8.58 4.11
C CYS A 111 -11.88 -8.78 4.15
N ARG A 112 -12.54 -8.00 4.99
CA ARG A 112 -14.00 -7.92 5.03
C ARG A 112 -14.46 -6.70 4.23
N VAL A 113 -15.40 -6.88 3.32
CA VAL A 113 -15.91 -5.85 2.42
C VAL A 113 -17.41 -5.63 2.60
N GLU A 114 -17.87 -4.43 2.31
CA GLU A 114 -19.31 -4.13 2.28
C GLU A 114 -20.02 -4.92 1.18
N GLY A 115 -21.27 -5.32 1.44
CA GLY A 115 -22.12 -5.94 0.44
C GLY A 115 -21.84 -7.42 0.18
N GLU A 116 -22.56 -7.92 -0.81
CA GLU A 116 -22.42 -9.29 -1.31
C GLU A 116 -21.41 -9.32 -2.46
N PHE A 117 -20.15 -9.67 -2.15
CA PHE A 117 -19.14 -9.85 -3.18
C PHE A 117 -19.54 -11.03 -4.10
N PRO A 118 -19.25 -11.00 -5.41
CA PRO A 118 -19.63 -12.10 -6.29
C PRO A 118 -18.98 -13.43 -5.90
N THR A 119 -19.68 -14.55 -6.16
CA THR A 119 -19.16 -15.91 -5.89
C THR A 119 -18.03 -16.29 -6.83
N GLU A 120 -18.08 -15.79 -8.06
CA GLU A 120 -17.10 -16.03 -9.10
C GLU A 120 -15.71 -15.51 -8.70
N HIS A 121 -14.67 -16.09 -9.31
CA HIS A 121 -13.35 -15.48 -9.27
C HIS A 121 -13.38 -14.17 -10.06
N ILE A 122 -12.87 -13.10 -9.45
CA ILE A 122 -12.80 -11.76 -10.07
C ILE A 122 -11.35 -11.34 -10.19
N GLU A 123 -11.03 -10.79 -11.35
CA GLU A 123 -9.75 -10.15 -11.60
C GLU A 123 -9.95 -8.66 -11.88
N CYS A 124 -9.20 -7.81 -11.19
CA CYS A 124 -9.17 -6.37 -11.44
C CYS A 124 -7.79 -5.96 -11.97
N ASN A 125 -7.76 -5.41 -13.18
CA ASN A 125 -6.55 -4.98 -13.90
C ASN A 125 -6.46 -3.45 -14.05
N GLU A 126 -7.27 -2.72 -13.29
CA GLU A 126 -7.35 -1.28 -13.40
C GLU A 126 -6.05 -0.60 -12.92
N PRO A 127 -5.43 0.29 -13.71
CA PRO A 127 -4.20 0.98 -13.32
C PRO A 127 -4.44 1.95 -12.15
N ILE A 128 -3.45 2.07 -11.25
CA ILE A 128 -3.56 2.92 -10.07
C ILE A 128 -2.58 4.09 -10.14
N GLU A 129 -3.11 5.28 -9.92
CA GLU A 129 -2.38 6.54 -9.80
C GLU A 129 -2.37 7.02 -8.36
N VAL A 130 -1.25 7.63 -7.93
CA VAL A 130 -1.17 8.34 -6.65
C VAL A 130 -1.58 9.79 -6.90
N VAL A 131 -2.79 10.16 -6.45
CA VAL A 131 -3.36 11.50 -6.65
C VAL A 131 -2.66 12.52 -5.75
N SER A 132 -2.31 12.12 -4.53
CA SER A 132 -1.54 12.98 -3.63
C SER A 132 -0.66 12.17 -2.71
N TYR A 133 0.66 12.35 -2.87
CA TYR A 133 1.66 11.78 -1.99
C TYR A 133 1.60 12.37 -0.57
N LYS A 134 1.12 13.62 -0.44
CA LYS A 134 1.03 14.30 0.86
C LYS A 134 0.06 13.62 1.81
N ILE A 135 -1.07 13.14 1.29
CA ILE A 135 -2.11 12.46 2.08
C ILE A 135 -2.19 10.96 1.79
N GLY A 136 -1.34 10.44 0.91
CA GLY A 136 -1.28 9.01 0.57
C GLY A 136 -2.53 8.51 -0.16
N VAL A 137 -3.14 9.34 -1.01
CA VAL A 137 -4.37 8.98 -1.73
C VAL A 137 -4.06 8.44 -3.10
N CYS A 138 -4.72 7.34 -3.45
CA CYS A 138 -4.64 6.66 -4.73
C CYS A 138 -6.03 6.56 -5.37
N LYS A 139 -6.09 6.51 -6.70
CA LYS A 139 -7.31 6.22 -7.46
C LYS A 139 -7.03 5.30 -8.64
N VAL A 140 -8.08 4.70 -9.17
CA VAL A 140 -8.02 4.12 -10.52
C VAL A 140 -7.96 5.25 -11.54
N SER A 141 -7.00 5.17 -12.46
CA SER A 141 -6.79 6.19 -13.49
C SER A 141 -6.15 5.56 -14.73
N PRO A 142 -6.57 5.91 -15.95
CA PRO A 142 -5.94 5.42 -17.18
C PRO A 142 -4.45 5.80 -17.30
N THR A 143 -4.01 6.87 -16.64
CA THR A 143 -2.60 7.30 -16.57
C THR A 143 -1.83 6.66 -15.40
N GLY A 144 -2.51 5.81 -14.63
CA GLY A 144 -1.95 5.10 -13.51
C GLY A 144 -0.94 4.03 -13.91
N LYS A 145 -0.30 3.44 -12.90
CA LYS A 145 0.61 2.31 -13.11
C LYS A 145 -0.18 1.02 -13.15
N ASP A 146 0.12 0.17 -14.12
CA ASP A 146 -0.49 -1.15 -14.24
C ASP A 146 -0.38 -1.95 -12.93
N CYS A 147 -1.49 -2.57 -12.57
CA CYS A 147 -1.61 -3.46 -11.45
C CYS A 147 -2.76 -4.45 -11.63
N ARG A 148 -2.56 -5.65 -11.07
CA ARG A 148 -3.47 -6.79 -11.18
C ARG A 148 -3.70 -7.40 -9.81
N THR A 149 -4.96 -7.63 -9.46
CA THR A 149 -5.37 -8.30 -8.22
C THR A 149 -6.48 -9.29 -8.51
N GLU A 150 -6.33 -10.50 -7.99
CA GLU A 150 -7.40 -11.51 -8.01
C GLU A 150 -8.15 -11.53 -6.68
N PHE A 151 -9.45 -11.78 -6.75
CA PHE A 151 -10.36 -11.81 -5.63
C PHE A 151 -11.23 -13.07 -5.67
N LYS A 152 -11.45 -13.66 -4.50
CA LYS A 152 -12.38 -14.77 -4.32
C LYS A 152 -13.16 -14.58 -3.03
N ARG A 153 -14.49 -14.60 -3.10
CA ARG A 153 -15.33 -14.62 -1.90
C ARG A 153 -15.09 -15.91 -1.11
N LEU A 154 -14.88 -15.78 0.19
CA LEU A 154 -14.79 -16.89 1.14
C LEU A 154 -16.13 -17.12 1.83
N THR A 155 -16.75 -16.06 2.37
CA THR A 155 -18.04 -16.13 3.07
C THR A 155 -18.85 -14.85 2.87
N TYR A 156 -20.17 -14.94 3.05
CA TYR A 156 -21.11 -13.82 3.09
C TYR A 156 -22.08 -14.02 4.25
N ASN A 157 -22.36 -12.96 5.01
CA ASN A 157 -23.21 -13.02 6.20
C ASN A 157 -24.53 -12.24 6.09
N GLY A 158 -24.99 -11.94 4.87
CA GLY A 158 -26.20 -11.12 4.63
C GLY A 158 -25.95 -9.60 4.60
N LYS A 159 -24.76 -9.13 5.00
CA LYS A 159 -24.40 -7.69 4.97
C LYS A 159 -23.02 -7.41 4.39
N THR A 160 -22.06 -8.26 4.70
CA THR A 160 -20.64 -8.11 4.35
C THR A 160 -20.07 -9.43 3.87
N SER A 161 -19.03 -9.36 3.06
CA SER A 161 -18.33 -10.54 2.55
C SER A 161 -16.91 -10.61 3.09
N VAL A 162 -16.39 -11.80 3.32
CA VAL A 162 -14.95 -12.03 3.52
C VAL A 162 -14.36 -12.43 2.18
N VAL A 163 -13.29 -11.77 1.76
CA VAL A 163 -12.68 -11.92 0.43
C VAL A 163 -11.20 -12.23 0.59
N LEU A 164 -10.73 -13.25 -0.13
CA LEU A 164 -9.33 -13.55 -0.35
C LEU A 164 -8.82 -12.75 -1.53
N CYS A 165 -7.71 -12.04 -1.33
CA CYS A 165 -7.11 -11.12 -2.28
C CYS A 165 -5.68 -11.58 -2.60
N ARG A 166 -5.36 -11.70 -3.90
CA ARG A 166 -4.01 -12.04 -4.38
C ARG A 166 -3.49 -10.94 -5.31
N PRO A 167 -2.69 -9.98 -4.78
CA PRO A 167 -2.10 -8.95 -5.62
C PRO A 167 -0.86 -9.50 -6.35
N HIS A 168 -0.91 -9.46 -7.68
CA HIS A 168 0.22 -9.82 -8.57
C HIS A 168 1.26 -8.70 -8.71
N THR A 169 0.91 -7.52 -8.23
CA THR A 169 1.75 -6.33 -8.16
C THR A 169 1.80 -5.80 -6.72
N GLY A 170 2.42 -4.64 -6.50
CA GLY A 170 2.57 -4.05 -5.17
C GLY A 170 2.44 -2.54 -5.19
N ARG A 171 1.33 -2.00 -5.71
CA ARG A 171 1.04 -0.56 -5.69
C ARG A 171 0.53 -0.13 -4.31
N MET A 172 0.74 1.14 -3.98
CA MET A 172 0.24 1.72 -2.73
C MET A 172 -1.28 1.59 -2.67
N HIS A 173 -1.79 1.03 -1.57
CA HIS A 173 -3.22 0.82 -1.33
C HIS A 173 -3.95 -0.04 -2.40
N GLN A 174 -3.22 -0.87 -3.17
CA GLN A 174 -3.76 -1.58 -4.35
C GLN A 174 -5.07 -2.33 -4.08
N ILE A 175 -5.09 -3.20 -3.07
CA ILE A 175 -6.28 -4.01 -2.73
C ILE A 175 -7.45 -3.10 -2.34
N ARG A 176 -7.19 -2.05 -1.54
CA ARG A 176 -8.20 -1.13 -1.02
C ARG A 176 -8.88 -0.36 -2.16
N VAL A 177 -8.09 0.17 -3.08
CA VAL A 177 -8.56 0.94 -4.25
C VAL A 177 -9.28 0.03 -5.24
N HIS A 178 -8.76 -1.17 -5.54
CA HIS A 178 -9.45 -2.12 -6.43
C HIS A 178 -10.80 -2.56 -5.87
N LEU A 179 -10.88 -2.88 -4.59
CA LEU A 179 -12.15 -3.25 -3.93
C LEU A 179 -13.15 -2.08 -3.91
N GLN A 180 -12.68 -0.85 -3.64
CA GLN A 180 -13.50 0.36 -3.76
C GLN A 180 -14.03 0.52 -5.20
N PHE A 181 -13.15 0.41 -6.21
CA PHE A 181 -13.52 0.52 -7.61
C PHE A 181 -14.56 -0.52 -8.02
N LEU A 182 -14.43 -1.77 -7.54
CA LEU A 182 -15.42 -2.82 -7.78
C LEU A 182 -16.77 -2.56 -7.07
N GLY A 183 -16.81 -1.61 -6.13
CA GLY A 183 -17.99 -1.24 -5.35
C GLY A 183 -18.15 -1.99 -4.04
N TYR A 184 -17.09 -2.64 -3.57
CA TYR A 184 -17.05 -3.43 -2.33
C TYR A 184 -15.91 -2.93 -1.44
N PRO A 185 -15.93 -1.66 -0.97
CA PRO A 185 -14.86 -1.12 -0.15
C PRO A 185 -14.68 -1.94 1.13
N ILE A 186 -13.44 -1.98 1.64
CA ILE A 186 -13.13 -2.68 2.89
C ILE A 186 -13.91 -2.03 4.04
N VAL A 187 -14.52 -2.86 4.88
CA VAL A 187 -15.26 -2.42 6.07
C VAL A 187 -14.30 -1.71 7.03
N ASN A 188 -14.70 -0.56 7.55
CA ASN A 188 -13.89 0.30 8.42
C ASN A 188 -12.58 0.80 7.80
N ASP A 189 -12.42 0.72 6.47
CA ASP A 189 -11.35 1.46 5.81
C ASP A 189 -11.66 2.95 5.95
N PRO A 190 -10.86 3.71 6.74
CA PRO A 190 -11.20 5.09 6.95
C PRO A 190 -11.17 5.81 5.60
N LEU A 191 -10.09 5.67 4.84
CA LEU A 191 -9.90 6.45 3.63
C LEU A 191 -10.90 6.10 2.52
N TYR A 192 -10.97 4.84 2.10
CA TYR A 192 -11.65 4.48 0.85
C TYR A 192 -13.12 4.09 1.05
N ASN A 193 -13.55 3.85 2.28
CA ASN A 193 -14.95 3.59 2.60
C ASN A 193 -15.64 4.86 3.14
N HIS A 194 -15.59 5.94 2.37
CA HIS A 194 -16.09 7.25 2.78
C HIS A 194 -16.95 7.92 1.69
N ASN A 195 -17.98 8.65 2.10
CA ASN A 195 -18.93 9.31 1.21
C ASN A 195 -18.34 10.51 0.44
N VAL A 196 -17.11 10.92 0.78
CA VAL A 196 -16.35 11.94 0.02
C VAL A 196 -16.13 11.51 -1.44
N PHE A 197 -16.11 10.19 -1.69
CA PHE A 197 -16.04 9.58 -3.02
C PHE A 197 -17.41 9.46 -3.71
N GLY A 198 -18.44 10.16 -3.22
CA GLY A 198 -19.80 10.11 -3.73
C GLY A 198 -20.65 9.00 -3.09
N PRO A 199 -21.95 8.90 -3.47
CA PRO A 199 -22.91 7.99 -2.85
C PRO A 199 -22.59 6.51 -3.07
N LEU A 200 -21.88 6.19 -4.16
CA LEU A 200 -21.38 4.84 -4.47
C LEU A 200 -19.93 4.63 -4.03
N LYS A 201 -19.38 5.55 -3.23
CA LYS A 201 -18.05 5.47 -2.62
C LYS A 201 -16.94 5.16 -3.64
N GLY A 202 -17.00 5.74 -4.84
CA GLY A 202 -15.97 5.57 -5.88
C GLY A 202 -16.10 4.33 -6.75
N LYS A 203 -17.23 3.59 -6.71
CA LYS A 203 -17.50 2.48 -7.62
C LYS A 203 -17.31 2.91 -9.08
N GLY A 204 -16.58 2.10 -9.85
CA GLY A 204 -16.23 2.37 -11.26
C GLY A 204 -15.32 3.57 -11.45
N GLY A 205 -14.67 4.09 -10.40
CA GLY A 205 -13.88 5.32 -10.46
C GLY A 205 -14.73 6.59 -10.52
N ILE A 206 -16.05 6.48 -10.28
CA ILE A 206 -16.99 7.60 -10.38
C ILE A 206 -17.06 8.31 -9.02
N VAL A 207 -16.47 9.50 -8.96
CA VAL A 207 -16.45 10.34 -7.74
C VAL A 207 -17.34 11.58 -7.87
N GLY A 208 -17.53 12.09 -9.09
CA GLY A 208 -18.33 13.29 -9.35
C GLY A 208 -17.69 14.60 -8.89
N LYS A 209 -16.35 14.60 -8.69
CA LYS A 209 -15.54 15.76 -8.30
C LYS A 209 -14.26 15.80 -9.12
N THR A 210 -13.63 16.97 -9.21
CA THR A 210 -12.26 17.07 -9.73
C THR A 210 -11.26 16.50 -8.71
N ASP A 211 -10.03 16.22 -9.15
CA ASP A 211 -8.98 15.73 -8.25
C ASP A 211 -8.63 16.76 -7.19
N GLU A 212 -8.60 18.05 -7.55
CA GLU A 212 -8.33 19.15 -6.63
C GLU A 212 -9.40 19.24 -5.54
N GLU A 213 -10.68 19.15 -5.91
CA GLU A 213 -11.81 19.16 -4.97
C GLU A 213 -11.76 17.95 -4.03
N LEU A 214 -11.52 16.76 -4.59
CA LEU A 214 -11.40 15.53 -3.81
C LEU A 214 -10.25 15.63 -2.79
N ILE A 215 -9.08 16.11 -3.22
CA ILE A 215 -7.92 16.30 -2.34
C ILE A 215 -8.24 17.30 -1.23
N GLN A 216 -8.87 18.43 -1.55
CA GLN A 216 -9.22 19.43 -0.54
C GLN A 216 -10.20 18.88 0.50
N ASP A 217 -11.22 18.16 0.08
CA ASP A 217 -12.17 17.54 1.00
C ASP A 217 -11.52 16.47 1.86
N LEU A 218 -10.65 15.64 1.27
CA LEU A 218 -9.88 14.65 2.02
C LEU A 218 -8.94 15.30 3.04
N ILE A 219 -8.29 16.42 2.71
CA ILE A 219 -7.48 17.17 3.69
C ILE A 219 -8.34 17.74 4.82
N LYS A 220 -9.53 18.26 4.52
CA LYS A 220 -10.43 18.78 5.56
C LYS A 220 -10.88 17.67 6.52
N ILE A 221 -11.30 16.52 5.97
CA ILE A 221 -11.66 15.32 6.75
C ILE A 221 -10.44 14.86 7.56
N HIS A 222 -9.28 14.81 6.94
CA HIS A 222 -8.04 14.40 7.57
C HIS A 222 -7.68 15.23 8.80
N ASN A 223 -7.73 16.55 8.67
CA ASN A 223 -7.44 17.48 9.76
C ASN A 223 -8.50 17.41 10.87
N ALA A 224 -9.77 17.19 10.50
CA ALA A 224 -10.86 17.07 11.46
C ALA A 224 -10.80 15.75 12.25
N GLU A 225 -10.35 14.67 11.63
CA GLU A 225 -10.46 13.32 12.18
C GLU A 225 -9.10 12.70 12.59
N ASN A 226 -7.96 13.39 12.35
CA ASN A 226 -6.60 12.93 12.68
C ASN A 226 -6.25 11.54 12.09
N TRP A 227 -6.72 11.22 10.89
CA TRP A 227 -6.68 9.85 10.32
C TRP A 227 -5.28 9.29 10.02
N LEU A 228 -4.34 10.16 9.69
CA LEU A 228 -2.91 9.87 9.72
C LEU A 228 -2.30 11.02 10.52
N GLY A 229 -1.32 10.73 11.37
CA GLY A 229 -0.61 11.79 12.08
C GLY A 229 0.27 12.60 11.11
N MET A 230 -0.29 13.35 10.18
CA MET A 230 0.44 14.19 9.25
C MET A 230 -0.16 15.60 9.29
N ASP A 231 0.20 16.37 10.31
CA ASP A 231 0.20 17.83 10.16
C ASP A 231 1.54 18.21 9.55
N GLY A 232 1.47 19.02 8.49
CA GLY A 232 2.55 19.22 7.54
C GLY A 232 3.85 19.70 8.16
N ASP A 233 4.95 19.11 7.71
CA ASP A 233 6.06 19.86 7.12
C ASP A 233 7.04 18.92 6.41
N SER A 234 7.74 19.52 5.45
CA SER A 234 8.64 18.96 4.44
C SER A 234 9.67 17.94 4.92
N GLU A 235 9.75 16.77 4.29
CA GLU A 235 11.00 16.00 4.22
C GLU A 235 11.00 14.94 3.10
N TYR A 236 11.14 15.35 1.84
CA TYR A 236 11.50 14.45 0.74
C TYR A 236 12.85 14.82 0.09
N SER A 237 13.64 15.68 0.74
CA SER A 237 14.94 16.13 0.22
C SER A 237 16.08 15.11 0.46
N MET A 238 15.95 14.20 1.42
CA MET A 238 17.08 13.33 1.81
C MET A 238 17.39 12.15 0.88
N PHE A 239 16.54 11.84 -0.10
CA PHE A 239 16.80 10.75 -1.06
C PHE A 239 17.36 11.19 -2.41
N LYS A 240 17.56 12.51 -2.64
CA LYS A 240 18.13 13.02 -3.90
C LYS A 240 19.60 13.46 -3.82
N ALA A 241 20.16 13.58 -2.61
CA ALA A 241 21.52 14.12 -2.40
C ALA A 241 22.67 13.09 -2.52
N ARG A 242 22.48 11.97 -3.24
CA ARG A 242 23.54 10.98 -3.49
C ARG A 242 23.87 10.75 -4.96
N GLN A 243 23.40 11.64 -5.84
CA GLN A 243 23.81 11.66 -7.24
C GLN A 243 23.96 13.11 -7.70
N LYS A 244 25.03 13.77 -7.21
CA LYS A 244 25.62 14.98 -7.81
C LYS A 244 26.83 15.39 -6.97
N GLU A 245 27.89 14.61 -7.07
CA GLU A 245 29.26 15.11 -6.98
C GLU A 245 29.96 14.47 -8.16
N ASP A 246 30.28 15.30 -9.16
CA ASP A 246 31.41 15.21 -10.09
C ASP A 246 31.21 16.25 -11.21
N GLY A 247 32.17 17.19 -11.34
CA GLY A 247 32.50 17.85 -12.61
C GLY A 247 32.00 19.29 -12.87
N GLU A 248 32.77 20.26 -12.37
CA GLU A 248 33.41 21.38 -13.11
C GLU A 248 32.62 22.36 -14.02
N ASP A 249 32.51 23.58 -13.52
CA ASP A 249 33.02 24.89 -14.00
C ASP A 249 32.67 25.53 -15.38
N GLU A 250 32.66 26.87 -15.32
CA GLU A 250 32.72 27.92 -16.36
C GLU A 250 31.41 28.40 -17.04
N GLY A 251 31.19 29.73 -17.00
CA GLY A 251 30.60 30.45 -18.13
C GLY A 251 29.37 31.35 -17.91
N SER A 252 29.65 32.58 -17.49
CA SER A 252 28.84 33.82 -17.46
C SER A 252 27.81 34.09 -18.60
N GLN A 253 26.78 34.88 -18.23
CA GLN A 253 26.01 35.89 -19.01
C GLN A 253 24.51 35.66 -19.32
N ARG A 254 23.67 36.24 -18.44
CA ARG A 254 22.58 37.23 -18.66
C ARG A 254 21.89 37.26 -20.05
N SER A 255 20.57 36.97 -20.08
CA SER A 255 19.49 37.92 -20.42
C SER A 255 18.13 37.23 -20.68
N THR A 256 17.07 37.78 -20.09
CA THR A 256 15.65 37.53 -20.39
C THR A 256 15.23 38.29 -21.66
N PRO A 257 14.17 37.86 -22.38
CA PRO A 257 12.87 38.51 -22.14
C PRO A 257 11.63 37.59 -22.27
N SER A 258 10.55 38.08 -21.66
CA SER A 258 9.18 37.54 -21.58
C SER A 258 8.35 37.74 -22.89
N PRO A 259 7.01 37.56 -22.90
CA PRO A 259 6.31 36.42 -23.50
C PRO A 259 5.50 36.77 -24.76
N LYS A 260 5.15 35.76 -25.57
CA LYS A 260 4.10 35.87 -26.61
C LYS A 260 3.22 34.60 -26.65
N SER A 261 1.92 34.79 -26.44
CA SER A 261 0.80 33.94 -26.87
C SER A 261 -0.05 34.77 -27.88
N PRO A 262 -1.07 34.24 -28.59
CA PRO A 262 -1.64 32.88 -28.62
C PRO A 262 -1.84 32.33 -30.07
N LYS A 263 -2.12 31.03 -30.22
CA LYS A 263 -2.94 30.52 -31.34
C LYS A 263 -3.82 29.34 -30.90
N GLU A 264 -5.12 29.55 -31.05
CA GLU A 264 -6.20 28.58 -30.95
C GLU A 264 -6.03 27.42 -31.95
N LYS A 265 -6.34 26.19 -31.53
CA LYS A 265 -6.98 25.19 -32.40
C LYS A 265 -7.95 24.31 -31.60
N SER A 266 -9.09 24.11 -32.23
CA SER A 266 -10.35 23.48 -31.84
C SER A 266 -10.29 21.99 -31.49
N SER A 267 -11.10 21.60 -30.51
CA SER A 267 -11.47 20.23 -30.14
C SER A 267 -12.41 19.56 -31.15
N PRO A 268 -12.46 18.21 -31.19
CA PRO A 268 -13.70 17.48 -31.47
C PRO A 268 -14.17 16.63 -30.26
N ALA A 269 -15.49 16.46 -30.19
CA ALA A 269 -16.27 15.88 -29.09
C ALA A 269 -16.02 14.38 -28.79
N PRO A 270 -16.30 13.89 -27.57
CA PRO A 270 -16.10 12.50 -27.19
C PRO A 270 -17.20 11.56 -27.72
N ARG A 271 -16.80 10.38 -28.20
CA ARG A 271 -17.67 9.26 -28.58
C ARG A 271 -18.17 8.53 -27.33
N ILE A 272 -19.47 8.26 -27.32
CA ILE A 272 -20.16 7.40 -26.35
C ILE A 272 -19.73 5.95 -26.57
N VAL A 273 -19.19 5.29 -25.55
CA VAL A 273 -18.85 3.86 -25.55
C VAL A 273 -19.82 3.13 -24.61
N SER A 274 -20.60 2.21 -25.16
CA SER A 274 -21.53 1.35 -24.44
C SER A 274 -20.78 0.27 -23.62
N PRO A 275 -21.35 -0.24 -22.51
CA PRO A 275 -20.69 -1.23 -21.65
C PRO A 275 -20.57 -2.61 -22.34
N PRO A 276 -19.53 -3.41 -22.01
CA PRO A 276 -19.31 -4.72 -22.63
C PRO A 276 -20.25 -5.81 -22.09
N THR A 277 -20.75 -6.62 -23.03
CA THR A 277 -21.60 -7.79 -22.85
C THR A 277 -20.84 -8.98 -22.25
N ILE A 278 -21.40 -9.60 -21.22
CA ILE A 278 -20.95 -10.88 -20.65
C ILE A 278 -21.16 -11.98 -21.69
N THR A 279 -20.08 -12.63 -22.14
CA THR A 279 -20.15 -13.79 -23.03
C THR A 279 -20.00 -15.06 -22.19
N SER A 280 -21.09 -15.78 -21.96
CA SER A 280 -21.03 -17.15 -21.44
C SER A 280 -20.71 -18.11 -22.59
N THR A 281 -19.54 -18.71 -22.59
CA THR A 281 -19.26 -19.89 -23.41
C THR A 281 -19.25 -21.10 -22.51
N GLY A 282 -20.27 -21.95 -22.70
CA GLY A 282 -20.38 -23.24 -22.04
C GLY A 282 -19.35 -24.21 -22.59
N VAL A 283 -18.71 -24.95 -21.70
CA VAL A 283 -17.92 -26.13 -22.04
C VAL A 283 -18.49 -27.32 -21.29
N ILE A 284 -18.70 -28.37 -22.08
CA ILE A 284 -19.38 -29.63 -21.79
C ILE A 284 -18.54 -30.49 -20.84
N ILE A 285 -19.20 -31.07 -19.84
CA ILE A 285 -18.66 -32.06 -18.89
C ILE A 285 -18.70 -33.45 -19.54
N PRO A 286 -17.70 -34.30 -19.30
CA PRO A 286 -17.97 -35.69 -18.95
C PRO A 286 -17.34 -36.09 -17.60
N SER A 287 -18.03 -36.93 -16.86
CA SER A 287 -17.58 -37.67 -15.67
C SER A 287 -17.91 -39.16 -15.88
N PRO A 288 -17.48 -40.09 -15.00
CA PRO A 288 -16.11 -40.41 -14.62
C PRO A 288 -15.83 -41.93 -14.78
N GLU A 289 -14.57 -42.36 -14.71
CA GLU A 289 -14.24 -43.78 -14.49
C GLU A 289 -13.42 -43.98 -13.21
N HIS A 290 -13.84 -45.02 -12.48
CA HIS A 290 -13.31 -45.52 -11.22
C HIS A 290 -11.89 -46.09 -11.34
N THR A 291 -11.08 -45.94 -10.29
CA THR A 291 -10.35 -47.07 -9.66
C THR A 291 -9.57 -46.63 -8.41
N SER A 292 -9.59 -47.52 -7.42
CA SER A 292 -8.74 -47.63 -6.21
C SER A 292 -8.43 -49.15 -6.10
N PRO A 293 -7.45 -49.68 -5.32
CA PRO A 293 -6.96 -49.15 -4.04
C PRO A 293 -5.45 -49.43 -3.69
N ASN A 294 -5.10 -49.08 -2.44
CA ASN A 294 -4.10 -49.65 -1.51
C ASN A 294 -2.79 -48.87 -1.17
N SER A 295 -2.60 -48.73 0.16
CA SER A 295 -1.47 -48.24 0.99
C SER A 295 -0.44 -49.39 1.27
N PRO A 296 0.65 -49.29 2.10
CA PRO A 296 0.94 -48.38 3.24
C PRO A 296 2.40 -47.88 3.40
N ALA A 297 2.66 -47.29 4.59
CA ALA A 297 3.72 -46.40 5.06
C ALA A 297 5.17 -46.95 5.23
N SER A 298 6.13 -46.02 5.32
CA SER A 298 7.34 -46.16 6.16
C SER A 298 7.93 -44.79 6.57
N MET A 299 8.33 -44.70 7.85
CA MET A 299 9.10 -43.63 8.48
C MET A 299 10.57 -43.66 8.03
N ASP A 300 11.21 -42.49 7.92
CA ASP A 300 12.55 -42.21 8.50
C ASP A 300 12.96 -40.73 8.25
N ASP A 301 13.44 -40.11 9.32
CA ASP A 301 14.16 -38.82 9.40
C ASP A 301 15.64 -39.15 9.76
N PRO A 302 16.64 -38.23 9.83
CA PRO A 302 16.69 -36.84 9.38
C PRO A 302 18.00 -36.48 8.65
N LYS A 303 18.06 -35.32 7.95
CA LYS A 303 19.19 -34.36 7.91
C LYS A 303 19.04 -33.32 6.79
N GLY A 304 19.14 -32.05 7.18
CA GLY A 304 19.59 -30.96 6.31
C GLY A 304 18.56 -30.39 5.33
N GLN A 305 17.58 -29.63 5.82
CA GLN A 305 16.75 -28.77 4.97
C GLN A 305 17.26 -27.33 5.03
N GLY A 306 17.98 -26.93 3.98
CA GLY A 306 17.96 -25.54 3.55
C GLY A 306 16.54 -25.18 3.12
N VAL A 307 15.98 -24.11 3.68
CA VAL A 307 14.63 -23.66 3.35
C VAL A 307 14.64 -23.15 1.91
N ASN A 308 14.04 -23.94 1.01
CA ASN A 308 13.84 -23.56 -0.38
C ASN A 308 12.53 -22.77 -0.48
N PHE A 309 12.61 -21.46 -0.74
CA PHE A 309 11.46 -20.54 -0.78
C PHE A 309 10.70 -20.56 -2.12
N ASN A 310 10.89 -21.57 -2.97
CA ASN A 310 10.05 -21.76 -4.16
C ASN A 310 8.63 -22.16 -3.72
N GLY A 311 7.68 -21.21 -3.80
CA GLY A 311 6.25 -21.46 -3.53
C GLY A 311 5.74 -21.04 -2.15
N THR A 312 6.47 -20.22 -1.39
CA THR A 312 6.01 -19.75 -0.07
C THR A 312 4.75 -18.88 -0.22
N ARG A 313 3.62 -19.40 0.29
CA ARG A 313 2.40 -18.63 0.56
C ARG A 313 2.65 -17.76 1.80
N ILE A 314 2.76 -16.46 1.59
CA ILE A 314 2.66 -15.49 2.67
C ILE A 314 1.16 -15.24 2.85
N GLY A 315 0.51 -16.12 3.62
CA GLY A 315 -0.90 -16.02 4.00
C GLY A 315 -1.04 -15.33 5.36
N ILE A 316 -2.04 -14.46 5.47
CA ILE A 316 -2.49 -13.81 6.70
C ILE A 316 -3.85 -14.40 7.07
#